data_AF-A0A3M1YIK6-F1
#
_entry.id   AF-A0A3M1YIK6-F1
#
_cell.length_a   1.000
_cell.length_b   1.000
_cell.length_c   1.000
_cell.angle_alpha   90.00
_cell.angle_beta   90.00
_cell.angle_gamma   90.00
#
_symmetry.space_group_name_H-M   'P 1'
#
loop_
_entity.id
_entity.type
_entity.pdbx_description
1 polymer ?
#
loop_
_entity_poly.entity_id
_entity_poly.type
_entity_poly.pdbx_seq_one_letter_code
_entity_poly.pdbx_strand_id
1 'polypeptide(L)'
;IAHECDYVPKNWFSFKAEIDPEEIYIPIDSSLHTPDGYPLTAGMQMSIDSLQMYSTFISKNIRKTDPKIINANGFLYYDKKEKTYKISNLQKLTEITLPGNYVSLNTSNCSMFNEGKIEFGADLGQVKVIAAGDAYHYLQNDSNYFDLTMIIDFFFIEKALTDIAKYIEELEKDENTQLQPLNFDRKVYQIGLQEFVGKENTDKLISNLNLYGEFKKMPEELNKAFFLGDVKMRWDAKRQSFVSEGKIGLGNIYKKQVNKYIDGKIEIHKKRSGDILNIYLEIDQNTWYFFNYQRGIMQAISSVEDFNTAIKETKSDKRKLKVPRGQTPYQFMLSTSRKMKTFLRSFEDLE
;
A
#
# COMPACT_ATOMS: atom_id res chain seq x y z
N ILE A 1 -8.42 28.47 -2.87
CA ILE A 1 -9.54 28.18 -1.94
C ILE A 1 -9.25 28.91 -0.62
N ALA A 2 -10.25 29.53 0.00
CA ALA A 2 -10.10 30.11 1.34
C ALA A 2 -10.60 29.10 2.38
N HIS A 3 -9.72 28.66 3.28
CA HIS A 3 -10.03 27.78 4.40
C HIS A 3 -9.25 28.20 5.65
N GLU A 4 -9.67 27.76 6.83
CA GLU A 4 -9.05 28.13 8.11
C GLU A 4 -7.88 27.23 8.52
N CYS A 5 -7.59 26.17 7.77
CA CYS A 5 -6.45 25.30 8.04
C CYS A 5 -5.11 25.95 7.64
N ASP A 6 -4.34 26.43 8.63
CA ASP A 6 -3.05 27.10 8.39
C ASP A 6 -1.92 26.15 7.96
N TYR A 7 -2.09 24.85 8.17
CA TYR A 7 -1.10 23.82 7.80
C TYR A 7 -1.09 23.47 6.31
N VAL A 8 -2.12 23.84 5.55
CA VAL A 8 -2.16 23.65 4.09
C VAL A 8 -1.89 24.99 3.40
N PRO A 9 -0.82 25.11 2.59
CA PRO A 9 -0.56 26.34 1.86
C PRO A 9 -1.71 26.70 0.93
N LYS A 10 -2.03 27.99 0.83
CA LYS A 10 -3.10 28.49 -0.05
C LYS A 10 -2.47 29.01 -1.34
N ASN A 11 -2.91 28.49 -2.48
CA ASN A 11 -2.50 28.96 -3.79
C ASN A 11 -3.71 29.42 -4.62
N TRP A 12 -3.47 30.40 -5.48
CA TRP A 12 -4.41 30.80 -6.53
C TRP A 12 -4.17 29.95 -7.78
N PHE A 13 -5.25 29.59 -8.45
CA PHE A 13 -5.23 28.94 -9.75
C PHE A 13 -6.35 29.52 -10.62
N SER A 14 -6.19 29.41 -11.93
CA SER A 14 -7.20 29.83 -12.91
C SER A 14 -7.79 28.60 -13.59
N PHE A 15 -9.09 28.64 -13.88
CA PHE A 15 -9.77 27.62 -14.67
C PHE A 15 -10.79 28.30 -15.59
N LYS A 16 -11.25 27.58 -16.62
CA LYS A 16 -12.34 28.02 -17.50
C LYS A 16 -13.36 26.89 -17.61
N ALA A 17 -14.55 27.10 -17.05
CA ALA A 17 -15.67 26.19 -17.15
C ALA A 17 -16.99 26.95 -16.98
N GLU A 18 -18.06 26.36 -17.48
CA GLU A 18 -19.42 26.74 -17.11
C GLU A 18 -19.70 26.21 -15.70
N ILE A 19 -20.27 27.06 -14.84
CA ILE A 19 -20.55 26.73 -13.44
C ILE A 19 -22.06 26.77 -13.21
N ASP A 20 -22.60 25.65 -12.77
CA ASP A 20 -23.94 25.61 -12.20
C ASP A 20 -23.91 26.25 -10.80
N PRO A 21 -24.68 27.33 -10.56
CA PRO A 21 -24.72 27.98 -9.25
C PRO A 21 -25.40 27.13 -8.16
N GLU A 22 -26.24 26.15 -8.52
CA GLU A 22 -26.87 25.23 -7.58
C GLU A 22 -25.90 24.12 -7.16
N GLU A 23 -25.09 23.64 -8.11
CA GLU A 23 -24.06 22.62 -7.90
C GLU A 23 -22.68 23.03 -8.43
N ILE A 24 -21.90 23.69 -7.57
CA ILE A 24 -20.59 24.21 -7.95
C ILE A 24 -19.54 23.09 -8.00
N TYR A 25 -19.15 22.69 -9.21
CA TYR A 25 -17.99 21.84 -9.49
C TYR A 25 -16.92 22.60 -10.25
N ILE A 26 -15.73 22.72 -9.67
CA ILE A 26 -14.60 23.42 -10.29
C ILE A 26 -13.62 22.39 -10.86
N PRO A 27 -13.31 22.38 -12.17
CA PRO A 27 -12.39 21.41 -12.73
C PRO A 27 -10.96 21.62 -12.21
N ILE A 28 -10.33 20.52 -11.81
CA ILE A 28 -8.96 20.43 -11.31
C ILE A 28 -8.21 19.43 -12.20
N ASP A 29 -7.39 19.94 -13.10
CA ASP A 29 -6.58 19.11 -13.99
C ASP A 29 -5.13 18.93 -13.49
N SER A 30 -4.42 17.95 -14.05
CA SER A 30 -3.03 17.66 -13.70
C SER A 30 -2.01 18.65 -14.27
N SER A 31 -2.44 19.56 -15.13
CA SER A 31 -1.62 20.61 -15.76
C SER A 31 -1.63 21.93 -14.97
N LEU A 32 -2.32 21.99 -13.83
CA LEU A 32 -2.31 23.16 -12.95
C LEU A 32 -0.92 23.39 -12.35
N HIS A 33 -0.36 24.57 -12.63
CA HIS A 33 0.93 25.01 -12.10
C HIS A 33 0.85 26.45 -11.61
N THR A 34 1.71 26.77 -10.64
CA THR A 34 2.03 28.17 -10.28
C THR A 34 2.76 28.88 -11.44
N PRO A 35 2.84 30.23 -11.45
CA PRO A 35 3.61 30.98 -12.45
C PRO A 35 5.08 30.55 -12.55
N ASP A 36 5.68 30.12 -11.43
CA ASP A 36 7.07 29.62 -11.38
C ASP A 36 7.20 28.14 -11.83
N GLY A 37 6.11 27.57 -12.34
CA GLY A 37 6.04 26.22 -12.88
C GLY A 37 6.10 25.10 -11.84
N TYR A 38 5.72 25.37 -10.58
CA TYR A 38 5.49 24.31 -9.59
C TYR A 38 4.11 23.70 -9.77
N PRO A 39 3.96 22.36 -9.73
CA PRO A 39 2.66 21.72 -9.85
C PRO A 39 1.78 22.05 -8.63
N LEU A 40 0.51 22.31 -8.90
CA LEU A 40 -0.53 22.39 -7.88
C LEU A 40 -1.18 21.00 -7.78
N THR A 41 -1.10 20.39 -6.61
CA THR A 41 -1.55 19.01 -6.40
C THR A 41 -2.60 18.96 -5.29
N ALA A 42 -3.32 17.85 -5.20
CA ALA A 42 -4.23 17.57 -4.11
C ALA A 42 -4.03 16.14 -3.64
N GLY A 43 -3.49 15.98 -2.43
CA GLY A 43 -3.32 14.68 -1.80
C GLY A 43 -2.17 14.65 -0.79
N MET A 44 -1.44 13.55 -0.75
CA MET A 44 -0.25 13.36 0.09
C MET A 44 0.99 13.18 -0.79
N GLN A 45 2.07 13.86 -0.41
CA GLN A 45 3.34 13.88 -1.11
C GLN A 45 4.48 13.62 -0.12
N MET A 46 5.65 13.33 -0.67
CA MET A 46 6.86 13.15 0.11
C MET A 46 7.96 14.04 -0.43
N SER A 47 8.61 14.80 0.44
CA SER A 47 9.78 15.58 0.05
C SER A 47 10.92 14.64 -0.31
N ILE A 48 11.50 14.81 -1.50
CA ILE A 48 12.63 13.99 -1.94
C ILE A 48 13.91 14.26 -1.13
N ASP A 49 14.05 15.46 -0.58
CA ASP A 49 15.25 15.90 0.15
C ASP A 49 15.22 15.44 1.62
N SER A 50 14.12 15.73 2.31
CA SER A 50 13.96 15.47 3.75
C SER A 50 13.26 14.15 4.08
N LEU A 51 12.62 13.52 3.08
CA LEU A 51 11.71 12.37 3.27
C LEU A 51 10.54 12.69 4.23
N GLN A 52 10.22 13.96 4.44
CA GLN A 52 9.04 14.37 5.19
C GLN A 52 7.80 14.19 4.32
N MET A 53 6.75 13.59 4.87
CA MET A 53 5.45 13.56 4.22
C MET A 53 4.72 14.88 4.47
N TYR A 54 4.02 15.37 3.46
CA TYR A 54 3.22 16.57 3.57
C TYR A 54 1.98 16.43 2.70
N SER A 55 1.00 17.29 2.92
CA SER A 55 -0.22 17.31 2.11
C SER A 55 -0.36 18.59 1.32
N THR A 56 -1.02 18.47 0.19
CA THR A 56 -1.45 19.58 -0.65
C THR A 56 -2.94 19.51 -0.91
N PHE A 57 -3.57 20.66 -1.10
CA PHE A 57 -4.96 20.75 -1.51
C PHE A 57 -5.12 21.90 -2.51
N ILE A 58 -4.79 21.62 -3.77
CA ILE A 58 -4.56 22.62 -4.84
C ILE A 58 -3.50 23.63 -4.39
N SER A 59 -2.41 23.10 -3.85
CA SER A 59 -1.30 23.87 -3.34
C SER A 59 0.03 23.36 -3.90
N LYS A 60 1.04 24.23 -3.91
CA LYS A 60 2.32 23.91 -4.54
C LYS A 60 3.02 22.77 -3.80
N ASN A 61 3.67 21.88 -4.55
CA ASN A 61 4.66 20.96 -3.98
C ASN A 61 5.88 21.72 -3.43
N ILE A 62 6.61 21.11 -2.49
CA ILE A 62 7.89 21.67 -2.01
C ILE A 62 8.93 21.66 -3.13
N ARG A 63 8.99 20.58 -3.91
CA ARG A 63 9.76 20.45 -5.16
C ARG A 63 8.87 19.97 -6.31
N LYS A 64 9.28 20.31 -7.53
CA LYS A 64 8.61 19.86 -8.76
C LYS A 64 8.65 18.34 -8.94
N THR A 65 9.67 17.68 -8.36
CA THR A 65 9.95 16.26 -8.48
C THR A 65 9.57 15.44 -7.25
N ASP A 66 8.91 16.05 -6.26
CA ASP A 66 8.48 15.33 -5.07
C ASP A 66 7.52 14.19 -5.44
N PRO A 67 7.80 12.94 -5.00
CA PRO A 67 6.89 11.82 -5.20
C PRO A 67 5.49 12.11 -4.67
N LYS A 68 4.48 11.74 -5.45
CA LYS A 68 3.08 11.82 -5.07
C LYS A 68 2.71 10.47 -4.46
N ILE A 69 2.45 10.42 -3.16
CA ILE A 69 2.05 9.20 -2.48
C ILE A 69 0.63 8.81 -2.91
N ILE A 70 -0.25 9.81 -2.96
CA ILE A 70 -1.58 9.72 -3.54
C ILE A 70 -1.99 11.11 -4.02
N ASN A 71 -2.66 11.19 -5.17
CA ASN A 71 -3.12 12.45 -5.73
C ASN A 71 -4.44 12.29 -6.48
N ALA A 72 -5.41 13.17 -6.21
CA ALA A 72 -6.66 13.23 -6.96
C ALA A 72 -6.69 14.42 -7.93
N ASN A 73 -7.38 14.22 -9.05
CA ASN A 73 -7.74 15.25 -10.03
C ASN A 73 -9.21 15.03 -10.43
N GLY A 74 -9.81 15.96 -11.17
CA GLY A 74 -11.20 15.86 -11.62
C GLY A 74 -11.94 17.15 -11.31
N PHE A 75 -12.77 17.13 -10.27
CA PHE A 75 -13.59 18.26 -9.86
C PHE A 75 -13.44 18.51 -8.36
N LEU A 76 -13.31 19.78 -8.01
CA LEU A 76 -13.43 20.29 -6.66
C LEU A 76 -14.90 20.55 -6.36
N TYR A 77 -15.36 19.99 -5.24
CA TYR A 77 -16.69 20.16 -4.69
C TYR A 77 -16.58 20.52 -3.20
N TYR A 78 -17.52 21.33 -2.70
CA TYR A 78 -17.59 21.63 -1.27
C TYR A 78 -18.87 21.08 -0.65
N ASP A 79 -18.69 20.13 0.26
CA ASP A 79 -19.78 19.58 1.05
C ASP A 79 -20.07 20.50 2.25
N LYS A 80 -21.17 21.25 2.17
CA LYS A 80 -21.58 22.18 3.23
C LYS A 80 -21.94 21.48 4.53
N LYS A 81 -22.47 20.26 4.48
CA LYS A 81 -22.90 19.50 5.66
C LYS A 81 -21.69 18.97 6.42
N GLU A 82 -20.71 18.45 5.69
CA GLU A 82 -19.47 17.90 6.26
C GLU A 82 -18.38 18.97 6.44
N LYS A 83 -18.60 20.21 5.99
CA LYS A 83 -17.62 21.31 5.97
C LYS A 83 -16.29 20.89 5.35
N THR A 84 -16.37 20.18 4.24
CA THR A 84 -15.25 19.45 3.66
C THR A 84 -15.12 19.75 2.18
N TYR A 85 -13.93 20.15 1.74
CA TYR A 85 -13.60 20.22 0.32
C TYR A 85 -13.23 18.82 -0.18
N LYS A 86 -13.72 18.43 -1.36
CA LYS A 86 -13.56 17.11 -1.96
C LYS A 86 -13.03 17.26 -3.38
N ILE A 87 -12.08 16.44 -3.79
CA ILE A 87 -11.54 16.40 -5.15
C ILE A 87 -11.53 14.95 -5.63
N SER A 88 -12.23 14.69 -6.72
CA SER A 88 -12.25 13.38 -7.41
C SER A 88 -12.92 13.51 -8.79
N ASN A 89 -13.08 12.40 -9.51
CA ASN A 89 -13.96 12.35 -10.67
C ASN A 89 -15.45 12.46 -10.26
N LEU A 90 -16.32 12.93 -11.17
CA LEU A 90 -17.75 13.16 -10.86
C LEU A 90 -18.45 11.91 -10.34
N GLN A 91 -18.23 10.75 -10.97
CA GLN A 91 -18.89 9.50 -10.58
C GLN A 91 -18.59 9.15 -9.13
N LYS A 92 -17.32 9.27 -8.70
CA LYS A 92 -16.91 8.99 -7.33
C LYS A 92 -17.34 10.08 -6.33
N LEU A 93 -17.46 11.34 -6.76
CA LEU A 93 -18.04 12.40 -5.91
C LEU A 93 -19.53 12.13 -5.62
N THR A 94 -20.26 11.56 -6.59
CA THR A 94 -21.67 11.17 -6.42
C THR A 94 -21.82 9.84 -5.66
N GLU A 95 -20.99 8.84 -5.98
CA GLU A 95 -21.02 7.50 -5.39
C GLU A 95 -19.63 7.11 -4.87
N ILE A 96 -19.40 7.30 -3.56
CA ILE A 96 -18.08 7.14 -2.92
C ILE A 96 -17.52 5.71 -2.98
N THR A 97 -18.36 4.71 -3.23
CA THR A 97 -17.97 3.29 -3.33
C THR A 97 -17.32 2.94 -4.67
N LEU A 98 -17.36 3.85 -5.65
CA LEU A 98 -16.72 3.68 -6.95
C LEU A 98 -15.19 3.85 -6.87
N PRO A 99 -14.43 3.23 -7.79
CA PRO A 99 -12.98 3.34 -7.79
C PRO A 99 -12.52 4.72 -8.28
N GLY A 100 -11.25 5.03 -8.03
CA GLY A 100 -10.59 6.28 -8.39
C GLY A 100 -10.04 7.03 -7.19
N ASN A 101 -9.09 7.92 -7.46
CA ASN A 101 -8.48 8.70 -6.40
C ASN A 101 -9.43 9.79 -5.90
N TYR A 102 -9.60 9.87 -4.59
CA TYR A 102 -10.41 10.86 -3.90
C TYR A 102 -9.57 11.51 -2.80
N VAL A 103 -9.66 12.83 -2.67
CA VAL A 103 -8.99 13.59 -1.61
C VAL A 103 -10.00 14.53 -0.98
N SER A 104 -9.99 14.61 0.35
CA SER A 104 -10.80 15.57 1.07
C SER A 104 -10.05 16.29 2.18
N LEU A 105 -10.36 17.58 2.33
CA LEU A 105 -9.86 18.45 3.39
C LEU A 105 -11.01 18.84 4.30
N ASN A 106 -11.00 18.32 5.53
CA ASN A 106 -11.95 18.76 6.55
C ASN A 106 -11.45 20.06 7.19
N THR A 107 -12.25 21.12 7.04
CA THR A 107 -11.86 22.46 7.51
C THR A 107 -12.02 22.67 9.01
N SER A 108 -12.74 21.79 9.71
CA SER A 108 -13.02 21.93 11.14
C SER A 108 -11.90 21.37 12.03
N ASN A 109 -11.27 20.28 11.60
CA ASN A 109 -10.20 19.62 12.36
C ASN A 109 -8.85 19.59 11.61
N CYS A 110 -8.79 20.12 10.40
CA CYS A 110 -7.60 20.12 9.55
C CYS A 110 -7.00 18.72 9.33
N SER A 111 -7.87 17.73 9.12
CA SER A 111 -7.46 16.41 8.65
C SER A 111 -7.64 16.29 7.14
N MET A 112 -6.63 15.71 6.48
CA MET A 112 -6.68 15.30 5.09
C MET A 112 -6.98 13.81 5.01
N PHE A 113 -7.99 13.45 4.23
CA PHE A 113 -8.30 12.07 3.88
C PHE A 113 -8.04 11.86 2.40
N ASN A 114 -7.48 10.70 2.07
CA ASN A 114 -7.16 10.31 0.71
C ASN A 114 -7.60 8.85 0.55
N GLU A 115 -8.12 8.51 -0.62
CA GLU A 115 -8.55 7.15 -0.96
C GLU A 115 -8.17 6.86 -2.41
N GLY A 116 -7.65 5.67 -2.68
CA GLY A 116 -7.30 5.23 -4.03
C GLY A 116 -5.96 4.51 -4.08
N LYS A 117 -5.28 4.59 -5.24
CA LYS A 117 -3.97 3.96 -5.43
C LYS A 117 -2.90 4.71 -4.65
N ILE A 118 -2.06 3.95 -3.94
CA ILE A 118 -1.00 4.47 -3.08
C ILE A 118 0.37 4.02 -3.58
N GLU A 119 1.25 4.98 -3.77
CA GLU A 119 2.64 4.78 -4.17
C GLU A 119 3.57 5.18 -3.02
N PHE A 120 4.28 4.24 -2.42
CA PHE A 120 5.22 4.55 -1.32
C PHE A 120 6.45 5.36 -1.77
N GLY A 121 6.58 5.63 -3.07
CA GLY A 121 7.71 6.32 -3.68
C GLY A 121 9.04 5.58 -3.50
N ALA A 122 9.01 4.28 -3.22
CA ALA A 122 10.20 3.46 -3.02
C ALA A 122 10.68 2.84 -4.34
N ASP A 123 11.99 2.87 -4.58
CA ASP A 123 12.62 2.18 -5.71
C ASP A 123 13.08 0.78 -5.30
N LEU A 124 12.20 -0.19 -5.53
CA LEU A 124 12.43 -1.61 -5.22
C LEU A 124 12.82 -2.43 -6.47
N GLY A 125 13.22 -1.77 -7.57
CA GLY A 125 13.71 -2.44 -8.78
C GLY A 125 12.75 -3.50 -9.35
N GLN A 126 13.08 -4.77 -9.15
CA GLN A 126 12.29 -5.90 -9.69
C GLN A 126 11.19 -6.39 -8.73
N VAL A 127 11.17 -5.91 -7.47
CA VAL A 127 10.06 -6.17 -6.55
C VAL A 127 8.98 -5.12 -6.78
N LYS A 128 7.74 -5.58 -6.94
CA LYS A 128 6.59 -4.70 -7.16
C LYS A 128 5.73 -4.69 -5.90
N VAL A 129 5.48 -3.49 -5.37
CA VAL A 129 4.50 -3.25 -4.33
C VAL A 129 3.39 -2.41 -4.95
N ILE A 130 2.18 -2.95 -4.98
CA ILE A 130 0.99 -2.26 -5.47
C ILE A 130 0.05 -2.14 -4.28
N ALA A 131 -0.39 -0.93 -3.93
CA ALA A 131 -1.27 -0.70 -2.81
C ALA A 131 -2.45 0.18 -3.21
N ALA A 132 -3.59 -0.07 -2.58
CA ALA A 132 -4.77 0.77 -2.67
C ALA A 132 -5.51 0.76 -1.33
N GLY A 133 -6.14 1.88 -0.99
CA GLY A 133 -6.88 2.03 0.25
C GLY A 133 -6.93 3.47 0.72
N ASP A 134 -7.00 3.64 2.02
CA ASP A 134 -7.16 4.93 2.67
C ASP A 134 -5.82 5.44 3.21
N ALA A 135 -5.59 6.75 3.11
CA ALA A 135 -4.47 7.43 3.74
C ALA A 135 -4.94 8.72 4.44
N TYR A 136 -4.55 8.85 5.70
CA TYR A 136 -4.94 9.95 6.58
C TYR A 136 -3.70 10.76 6.92
N HIS A 137 -3.82 12.09 6.85
CA HIS A 137 -2.82 13.01 7.37
C HIS A 137 -3.48 13.98 8.36
N TYR A 138 -3.12 13.83 9.63
CA TYR A 138 -3.54 14.74 10.69
C TYR A 138 -2.53 15.88 10.80
N LEU A 139 -2.84 17.01 10.18
CA LEU A 139 -1.88 18.09 9.97
C LEU A 139 -1.39 18.74 11.27
N GLN A 140 -2.19 18.71 12.33
CA GLN A 140 -1.87 19.33 13.61
C GLN A 140 -0.71 18.65 14.35
N ASN A 141 -0.61 17.32 14.23
CA ASN A 141 0.42 16.51 14.91
C ASN A 141 1.38 15.82 13.93
N ASP A 142 1.29 16.16 12.63
CA ASP A 142 2.10 15.60 11.54
C ASP A 142 2.12 14.06 11.55
N SER A 143 0.96 13.45 11.83
CA SER A 143 0.81 12.00 11.87
C SER A 143 0.11 11.45 10.63
N ASN A 144 0.60 10.31 10.17
CA ASN A 144 0.19 9.71 8.91
C ASN A 144 -0.14 8.23 9.11
N TYR A 145 -1.32 7.84 8.67
CA TYR A 145 -1.85 6.50 8.83
C TYR A 145 -2.44 5.99 7.52
N PHE A 146 -2.25 4.70 7.25
CA PHE A 146 -2.67 4.04 6.03
C PHE A 146 -3.45 2.77 6.39
N ASP A 147 -4.58 2.55 5.72
CA ASP A 147 -5.30 1.29 5.74
C ASP A 147 -5.41 0.75 4.31
N LEU A 148 -4.79 -0.40 4.05
CA LEU A 148 -4.45 -0.84 2.71
C LEU A 148 -4.89 -2.27 2.40
N THR A 149 -5.20 -2.49 1.13
CA THR A 149 -4.99 -3.75 0.44
C THR A 149 -3.71 -3.64 -0.37
N MET A 150 -2.87 -4.67 -0.36
CA MET A 150 -1.52 -4.63 -0.93
C MET A 150 -1.16 -5.92 -1.67
N ILE A 151 -0.52 -5.78 -2.82
CA ILE A 151 0.16 -6.86 -3.54
C ILE A 151 1.66 -6.64 -3.40
N ILE A 152 2.37 -7.69 -3.01
CA ILE A 152 3.83 -7.73 -3.03
C ILE A 152 4.25 -8.87 -3.95
N ASP A 153 4.84 -8.53 -5.09
CA ASP A 153 5.27 -9.49 -6.11
C ASP A 153 6.79 -9.46 -6.29
N PHE A 154 7.41 -10.63 -6.20
CA PHE A 154 8.85 -10.80 -6.31
C PHE A 154 9.21 -12.19 -6.83
N PHE A 155 10.36 -12.30 -7.49
CA PHE A 155 10.84 -13.58 -8.00
C PHE A 155 11.39 -14.46 -6.87
N PHE A 156 10.83 -15.66 -6.71
CA PHE A 156 11.25 -16.62 -5.70
C PHE A 156 10.89 -18.06 -6.10
N ILE A 157 11.17 -19.02 -5.23
CA ILE A 157 10.76 -20.42 -5.38
C ILE A 157 9.25 -20.51 -5.07
N GLU A 158 8.40 -20.60 -6.11
CA GLU A 158 6.93 -20.64 -5.97
C GLU A 158 6.46 -21.75 -5.01
N LYS A 159 7.07 -22.94 -5.09
CA LYS A 159 6.75 -24.04 -4.16
C LYS A 159 7.00 -23.65 -2.70
N ALA A 160 8.14 -22.99 -2.42
CA ALA A 160 8.47 -22.60 -1.04
C ALA A 160 7.50 -21.56 -0.48
N LEU A 161 6.98 -20.65 -1.31
CA LEU A 161 5.95 -19.69 -0.89
C LEU A 161 4.59 -20.38 -0.74
N THR A 162 4.17 -21.21 -1.69
CA THR A 162 2.88 -21.91 -1.62
C THR A 162 2.81 -22.94 -0.49
N ASP A 163 3.95 -23.47 -0.04
CA ASP A 163 4.02 -24.33 1.14
C ASP A 163 3.69 -23.56 2.44
N ILE A 164 3.84 -22.23 2.48
CA ILE A 164 3.35 -21.38 3.59
C ILE A 164 1.82 -21.47 3.66
N ALA A 165 1.13 -21.29 2.53
CA ALA A 165 -0.33 -21.36 2.47
C ALA A 165 -0.84 -22.76 2.85
N LYS A 166 -0.16 -23.82 2.41
CA LYS A 166 -0.50 -25.20 2.80
C LYS A 166 -0.30 -25.44 4.30
N TYR A 167 0.75 -24.89 4.88
CA TYR A 167 0.97 -25.02 6.32
C TYR A 167 -0.18 -24.39 7.11
N ILE A 168 -0.63 -23.20 6.71
CA ILE A 168 -1.82 -22.57 7.29
C ILE A 168 -3.07 -23.44 7.07
N GLU A 169 -3.29 -23.95 5.87
CA GLU A 169 -4.42 -24.85 5.56
C GLU A 169 -4.44 -26.10 6.46
N GLU A 170 -3.27 -26.68 6.77
CA GLU A 170 -3.14 -27.80 7.71
C GLU A 170 -3.39 -27.39 9.16
N LEU A 171 -2.87 -26.24 9.60
CA LEU A 171 -3.12 -25.70 10.94
C LEU A 171 -4.61 -25.45 11.19
N GLU A 172 -5.37 -25.01 10.18
CA GLU A 172 -6.80 -24.74 10.31
C GLU A 172 -7.66 -25.98 10.55
N LYS A 173 -7.11 -27.18 10.36
CA LYS A 173 -7.81 -28.46 10.64
C LYS A 173 -7.89 -28.76 12.14
N ASP A 174 -7.03 -28.15 12.96
CA ASP A 174 -7.11 -28.24 14.41
C ASP A 174 -7.86 -27.02 14.96
N GLU A 175 -8.95 -27.28 15.67
CA GLU A 175 -9.83 -26.25 16.25
C GLU A 175 -9.10 -25.33 17.24
N ASN A 176 -7.98 -25.78 17.84
CA ASN A 176 -7.22 -25.01 18.81
C ASN A 176 -6.20 -24.05 18.17
N THR A 177 -5.96 -24.16 16.86
CA THR A 177 -4.95 -23.36 16.13
C THR A 177 -5.55 -22.50 15.03
N GLN A 178 -6.88 -22.33 15.01
CA GLN A 178 -7.57 -21.52 14.00
C GLN A 178 -7.19 -20.05 14.09
N LEU A 179 -6.75 -19.51 12.96
CA LEU A 179 -6.49 -18.10 12.76
C LEU A 179 -7.80 -17.35 12.49
N GLN A 180 -7.81 -16.08 12.89
CA GLN A 180 -8.94 -15.20 12.66
C GLN A 180 -9.19 -15.03 11.14
N PRO A 181 -10.43 -15.22 10.65
CA PRO A 181 -10.75 -15.01 9.25
C PRO A 181 -10.61 -13.54 8.84
N LEU A 182 -10.16 -13.33 7.60
CA LEU A 182 -10.10 -12.00 6.98
C LEU A 182 -11.52 -11.43 6.82
N ASN A 183 -11.68 -10.13 7.09
CA ASN A 183 -12.96 -9.46 6.94
C ASN A 183 -13.10 -8.87 5.52
N PHE A 184 -13.90 -9.53 4.67
CA PHE A 184 -14.15 -9.11 3.29
C PHE A 184 -15.15 -7.95 3.15
N ASP A 185 -15.93 -7.67 4.19
CA ASP A 185 -16.91 -6.56 4.21
C ASP A 185 -16.25 -5.19 4.41
N ARG A 186 -14.95 -5.18 4.70
CA ARG A 186 -14.18 -3.94 4.81
C ARG A 186 -14.24 -3.16 3.50
N LYS A 187 -14.63 -1.88 3.59
CA LYS A 187 -14.65 -0.95 2.46
C LYS A 187 -13.30 -0.91 1.73
N VAL A 188 -12.19 -0.83 2.47
CA VAL A 188 -10.82 -0.82 1.93
C VAL A 188 -10.51 -2.08 1.12
N TYR A 189 -10.96 -3.26 1.56
CA TYR A 189 -10.78 -4.50 0.83
C TYR A 189 -11.47 -4.46 -0.54
N GLN A 190 -12.73 -4.00 -0.57
CA GLN A 190 -13.49 -3.89 -1.81
C GLN A 190 -12.87 -2.85 -2.75
N ILE A 191 -12.47 -1.68 -2.25
CA ILE A 191 -11.79 -0.65 -3.05
C ILE A 191 -10.48 -1.20 -3.62
N GLY A 192 -9.67 -1.87 -2.79
CA GLY A 192 -8.42 -2.47 -3.22
C GLY A 192 -8.62 -3.45 -4.38
N LEU A 193 -9.60 -4.34 -4.26
CA LEU A 193 -9.98 -5.24 -5.36
C LEU A 193 -10.43 -4.47 -6.61
N GLN A 194 -11.27 -3.45 -6.47
CA GLN A 194 -11.73 -2.65 -7.62
C GLN A 194 -10.55 -1.97 -8.34
N GLU A 195 -9.57 -1.46 -7.60
CA GLU A 195 -8.37 -0.84 -8.16
C GLU A 195 -7.43 -1.83 -8.86
N PHE A 196 -7.45 -3.10 -8.44
CA PHE A 196 -6.56 -4.14 -8.96
C PHE A 196 -7.17 -4.92 -10.13
N VAL A 197 -8.44 -5.31 -10.04
CA VAL A 197 -9.10 -6.20 -11.03
C VAL A 197 -10.30 -5.55 -11.73
N GLY A 198 -10.67 -4.33 -11.34
CA GLY A 198 -11.84 -3.62 -11.87
C GLY A 198 -13.15 -3.97 -11.14
N LYS A 199 -14.14 -3.07 -11.26
CA LYS A 199 -15.43 -3.16 -10.57
C LYS A 199 -16.18 -4.46 -10.86
N GLU A 200 -16.40 -4.79 -12.13
CA GLU A 200 -17.18 -5.98 -12.51
C GLU A 200 -16.58 -7.29 -12.00
N ASN A 201 -15.25 -7.41 -12.03
CA ASN A 201 -14.57 -8.59 -11.51
C ASN A 201 -14.63 -8.61 -9.98
N THR A 202 -14.52 -7.45 -9.33
CA THR A 202 -14.67 -7.35 -7.86
C THR A 202 -16.04 -7.82 -7.42
N ASP A 203 -17.11 -7.35 -8.06
CA ASP A 203 -18.49 -7.75 -7.74
C ASP A 203 -18.66 -9.29 -7.80
N LYS A 204 -18.05 -9.93 -8.82
CA LYS A 204 -18.03 -11.40 -8.95
C LYS A 204 -17.20 -12.09 -7.85
N LEU A 205 -16.05 -11.53 -7.49
CA LEU A 205 -15.17 -12.09 -6.46
C LEU A 205 -15.81 -12.01 -5.08
N ILE A 206 -16.37 -10.85 -4.71
CA ILE A 206 -17.09 -10.66 -3.45
C ILE A 206 -18.31 -11.59 -3.37
N SER A 207 -19.08 -11.71 -4.47
CA SER A 207 -20.19 -12.67 -4.52
C SER A 207 -19.73 -14.11 -4.27
N ASN A 208 -18.60 -14.54 -4.86
CA ASN A 208 -18.06 -15.87 -4.61
C ASN A 208 -17.58 -16.05 -3.17
N LEU A 209 -16.89 -15.06 -2.59
CA LEU A 209 -16.47 -15.11 -1.19
C LEU A 209 -17.67 -15.25 -0.24
N ASN A 210 -18.74 -14.49 -0.48
CA ASN A 210 -19.94 -14.55 0.36
C ASN A 210 -20.69 -15.87 0.24
N LEU A 211 -20.66 -16.50 -0.94
CA LEU A 211 -21.38 -17.76 -1.20
C LEU A 211 -20.58 -19.02 -0.84
N TYR A 212 -19.26 -18.99 -0.99
CA TYR A 212 -18.40 -20.17 -0.93
C TYR A 212 -17.21 -20.03 0.01
N GLY A 213 -16.95 -18.84 0.56
CA GLY A 213 -15.76 -18.55 1.37
C GLY A 213 -14.46 -18.38 0.58
N GLU A 214 -14.51 -18.57 -0.75
CA GLU A 214 -13.34 -18.53 -1.62
C GLU A 214 -13.66 -18.05 -3.04
N PHE A 215 -12.64 -17.57 -3.75
CA PHE A 215 -12.70 -17.31 -5.18
C PHE A 215 -12.80 -18.60 -5.98
N LYS A 216 -13.82 -18.71 -6.83
CA LYS A 216 -13.92 -19.82 -7.80
C LYS A 216 -12.82 -19.80 -8.87
N LYS A 217 -12.42 -18.60 -9.30
CA LYS A 217 -11.37 -18.38 -10.30
C LYS A 217 -10.45 -17.27 -9.82
N MET A 218 -9.17 -17.59 -9.64
CA MET A 218 -8.16 -16.61 -9.27
C MET A 218 -7.86 -15.66 -10.45
N PRO A 219 -8.05 -14.34 -10.29
CA PRO A 219 -7.63 -13.35 -11.29
C PRO A 219 -6.10 -13.29 -11.40
N GLU A 220 -5.58 -12.92 -12.58
CA GLU A 220 -4.13 -12.92 -12.84
C GLU A 220 -3.41 -11.85 -12.01
N GLU A 221 -4.09 -10.74 -11.76
CA GLU A 221 -3.60 -9.59 -11.00
C GLU A 221 -3.34 -9.96 -9.53
N LEU A 222 -4.13 -10.87 -8.95
CA LEU A 222 -3.94 -11.36 -7.58
C LEU A 222 -3.05 -12.61 -7.50
N ASN A 223 -2.78 -13.28 -8.62
CA ASN A 223 -1.90 -14.44 -8.67
C ASN A 223 -0.41 -14.04 -8.58
N LYS A 224 -0.01 -13.56 -7.40
CA LYS A 224 1.30 -12.96 -7.09
C LYS A 224 1.88 -13.55 -5.81
N ALA A 225 3.15 -13.25 -5.51
CA ALA A 225 3.82 -13.81 -4.34
C ALA A 225 3.02 -13.62 -3.05
N PHE A 226 2.55 -12.40 -2.76
CA PHE A 226 1.60 -12.13 -1.69
C PHE A 226 0.51 -11.15 -2.13
N PHE A 227 -0.74 -11.49 -1.83
CA PHE A 227 -1.87 -10.56 -1.76
C PHE A 227 -2.31 -10.44 -0.30
N LEU A 228 -2.34 -9.21 0.19
CA LEU A 228 -2.66 -8.84 1.56
C LEU A 228 -3.95 -8.01 1.54
N GLY A 229 -5.01 -8.52 2.17
CA GLY A 229 -6.31 -7.89 2.22
C GLY A 229 -6.45 -6.79 3.28
N ASP A 230 -5.59 -6.81 4.30
CA ASP A 230 -5.56 -5.82 5.37
C ASP A 230 -4.11 -5.59 5.81
N VAL A 231 -3.59 -4.39 5.53
CA VAL A 231 -2.31 -3.92 6.02
C VAL A 231 -2.49 -2.49 6.53
N LYS A 232 -2.38 -2.32 7.84
CA LYS A 232 -2.32 -1.00 8.47
C LYS A 232 -0.87 -0.57 8.54
N MET A 233 -0.58 0.67 8.17
CA MET A 233 0.77 1.22 8.23
C MET A 233 0.79 2.64 8.75
N ARG A 234 1.93 3.05 9.28
CA ARG A 234 2.25 4.46 9.55
C ARG A 234 3.60 4.83 8.95
N TRP A 235 3.79 6.11 8.69
CA TRP A 235 5.13 6.64 8.40
C TRP A 235 5.88 6.92 9.69
N ASP A 236 7.08 6.38 9.80
CA ASP A 236 8.02 6.69 10.88
C ASP A 236 9.13 7.60 10.36
N ALA A 237 9.07 8.88 10.74
CA ALA A 237 10.01 9.89 10.29
C ALA A 237 11.45 9.65 10.82
N LYS A 238 11.61 9.07 12.01
CA LYS A 238 12.93 8.79 12.59
C LYS A 238 13.64 7.69 11.82
N ARG A 239 12.88 6.67 11.41
CA ARG A 239 13.37 5.53 10.62
C ARG A 239 13.37 5.79 9.13
N GLN A 240 12.65 6.82 8.67
CA GLN A 240 12.40 7.09 7.26
C GLN A 240 11.74 5.89 6.56
N SER A 241 10.73 5.31 7.19
CA SER A 241 10.10 4.07 6.73
C SER A 241 8.59 4.04 6.93
N PHE A 242 7.88 3.40 6.01
CA PHE A 242 6.52 2.92 6.27
C PHE A 242 6.61 1.63 7.08
N VAL A 243 5.96 1.57 8.23
CA VAL A 243 5.96 0.40 9.13
C VAL A 243 4.54 -0.09 9.32
N SER A 244 4.33 -1.41 9.25
CA SER A 244 3.02 -2.01 9.51
C SER A 244 2.71 -2.06 11.00
N GLU A 245 1.41 -2.01 11.31
CA GLU A 245 0.89 -2.08 12.67
C GLU A 245 -0.20 -3.16 12.78
N GLY A 246 -0.21 -3.87 13.91
CA GLY A 246 -1.15 -4.97 14.13
C GLY A 246 -0.90 -6.18 13.24
N LYS A 247 -1.95 -7.00 13.09
CA LYS A 247 -1.93 -8.23 12.27
C LYS A 247 -2.01 -7.91 10.79
N ILE A 248 -1.48 -8.83 9.99
CA ILE A 248 -1.50 -8.77 8.52
C ILE A 248 -2.57 -9.72 8.00
N GLY A 249 -3.51 -9.19 7.23
CA GLY A 249 -4.52 -10.00 6.54
C GLY A 249 -3.93 -10.65 5.30
N LEU A 250 -3.46 -11.90 5.39
CA LEU A 250 -2.95 -12.66 4.26
C LEU A 250 -4.12 -13.23 3.45
N GLY A 251 -4.37 -12.67 2.26
CA GLY A 251 -5.44 -13.09 1.37
C GLY A 251 -5.06 -14.34 0.57
N ASN A 252 -4.01 -14.25 -0.25
CA ASN A 252 -3.52 -15.41 -1.01
C ASN A 252 -2.01 -15.35 -1.28
N ILE A 253 -1.45 -16.54 -1.56
CA ILE A 253 -0.10 -16.75 -2.08
C ILE A 253 -0.24 -17.46 -3.42
N TYR A 254 0.09 -16.77 -4.51
CA TYR A 254 -0.25 -17.20 -5.86
C TYR A 254 -1.73 -17.63 -5.93
N LYS A 255 -2.03 -18.84 -6.39
CA LYS A 255 -3.40 -19.35 -6.49
C LYS A 255 -3.95 -19.92 -5.17
N LYS A 256 -3.14 -20.00 -4.12
CA LYS A 256 -3.55 -20.59 -2.83
C LYS A 256 -4.16 -19.51 -1.95
N GLN A 257 -5.47 -19.59 -1.76
CA GLN A 257 -6.21 -18.71 -0.87
C GLN A 257 -5.96 -19.11 0.58
N VAL A 258 -5.75 -18.10 1.43
CA VAL A 258 -5.48 -18.22 2.86
C VAL A 258 -6.59 -17.51 3.62
N ASN A 259 -6.81 -16.23 3.33
CA ASN A 259 -7.85 -15.39 3.92
C ASN A 259 -7.86 -15.37 5.46
N LYS A 260 -6.67 -15.25 6.07
CA LYS A 260 -6.49 -15.21 7.53
C LYS A 260 -5.65 -14.02 7.98
N TYR A 261 -5.88 -13.57 9.20
CA TYR A 261 -4.96 -12.67 9.89
C TYR A 261 -3.83 -13.47 10.52
N ILE A 262 -2.60 -13.03 10.28
CA ILE A 262 -1.38 -13.57 10.89
C ILE A 262 -0.61 -12.46 11.59
N ASP A 263 0.21 -12.83 12.57
CA ASP A 263 1.16 -11.89 13.16
C ASP A 263 2.29 -11.62 12.15
N GLY A 264 2.84 -10.41 12.17
CA GLY A 264 3.85 -10.04 11.19
C GLY A 264 4.24 -8.57 11.22
N LYS A 265 5.29 -8.24 10.50
CA LYS A 265 5.81 -6.88 10.33
C LYS A 265 6.24 -6.68 8.87
N ILE A 266 5.77 -5.60 8.25
CA ILE A 266 6.22 -5.12 6.94
C ILE A 266 6.86 -3.75 7.14
N GLU A 267 8.02 -3.55 6.51
CA GLU A 267 8.69 -2.25 6.48
C GLU A 267 9.12 -1.92 5.05
N ILE A 268 8.79 -0.71 4.59
CA ILE A 268 9.34 -0.11 3.38
C ILE A 268 10.21 1.06 3.84
N HIS A 269 11.52 0.83 3.91
CA HIS A 269 12.49 1.79 4.41
C HIS A 269 13.15 2.52 3.23
N LYS A 270 12.98 3.85 3.22
CA LYS A 270 13.56 4.72 2.20
C LYS A 270 14.98 5.09 2.57
N LYS A 271 15.95 4.72 1.74
CA LYS A 271 17.36 4.92 2.05
C LYS A 271 18.11 5.38 0.82
N ARG A 272 18.97 6.40 0.99
CA ARG A 272 19.88 6.87 -0.09
C ARG A 272 20.75 5.75 -0.65
N SER A 273 21.05 4.74 0.16
CA SER A 273 21.77 3.54 -0.28
C SER A 273 20.87 2.50 -0.95
N GLY A 274 19.70 2.85 -1.47
CA GLY A 274 18.73 1.93 -2.05
C GLY A 274 17.72 1.45 -1.01
N ASP A 275 16.45 1.57 -1.41
CA ASP A 275 15.31 1.28 -0.57
C ASP A 275 15.23 -0.20 -0.22
N ILE A 276 14.63 -0.47 0.94
CA ILE A 276 14.60 -1.79 1.56
C ILE A 276 13.15 -2.18 1.78
N LEU A 277 12.82 -3.42 1.43
CA LEU A 277 11.58 -4.06 1.84
C LEU A 277 11.93 -5.17 2.84
N ASN A 278 11.33 -5.11 4.04
CA ASN A 278 11.35 -6.21 5.01
C ASN A 278 9.94 -6.76 5.16
N ILE A 279 9.83 -8.08 5.24
CA ILE A 279 8.59 -8.80 5.54
C ILE A 279 8.91 -9.89 6.54
N TYR A 280 8.24 -9.87 7.68
CA TYR A 280 8.23 -10.93 8.67
C TYR A 280 6.80 -11.42 8.83
N LEU A 281 6.60 -12.73 8.67
CA LEU A 281 5.31 -13.40 8.84
C LEU A 281 5.48 -14.45 9.94
N GLU A 282 4.67 -14.37 10.98
CA GLU A 282 4.63 -15.33 12.09
C GLU A 282 3.26 -16.01 12.05
N ILE A 283 3.27 -17.28 11.65
CA ILE A 283 2.06 -18.07 11.50
C ILE A 283 1.61 -18.59 12.87
N ASP A 284 2.57 -19.05 13.65
CA ASP A 284 2.43 -19.47 15.04
C ASP A 284 3.77 -19.30 15.78
N GLN A 285 3.82 -19.67 17.06
CA GLN A 285 4.98 -19.49 17.95
C GLN A 285 6.27 -20.16 17.45
N ASN A 286 6.17 -21.19 16.61
CA ASN A 286 7.29 -21.97 16.10
C ASN A 286 7.52 -21.77 14.60
N THR A 287 6.54 -21.22 13.87
CA THR A 287 6.59 -21.10 12.41
C THR A 287 6.59 -19.65 11.94
N TRP A 288 7.73 -19.19 11.44
CA TRP A 288 7.90 -17.84 10.91
C TRP A 288 8.74 -17.81 9.63
N TYR A 289 8.56 -16.76 8.84
CA TYR A 289 9.25 -16.50 7.58
C TYR A 289 9.72 -15.05 7.53
N PHE A 290 10.97 -14.83 7.13
CA PHE A 290 11.56 -13.51 6.99
C PHE A 290 12.12 -13.32 5.59
N PHE A 291 11.78 -12.18 5.00
CA PHE A 291 12.25 -11.71 3.69
C PHE A 291 12.83 -10.30 3.84
N ASN A 292 13.98 -10.08 3.23
CA ASN A 292 14.60 -8.77 3.11
C ASN A 292 15.06 -8.56 1.66
N TYR A 293 14.57 -7.52 1.03
CA TYR A 293 15.01 -7.11 -0.29
C TYR A 293 15.76 -5.79 -0.23
N GLN A 294 16.92 -5.75 -0.90
CA GLN A 294 17.64 -4.50 -1.15
C GLN A 294 18.51 -4.66 -2.40
N ARG A 295 18.50 -3.66 -3.29
CA ARG A 295 19.40 -3.57 -4.47
C ARG A 295 19.48 -4.86 -5.29
N GLY A 296 18.35 -5.45 -5.64
CA GLY A 296 18.33 -6.66 -6.46
C GLY A 296 18.62 -7.96 -5.70
N ILE A 297 18.79 -7.93 -4.38
CA ILE A 297 19.05 -9.14 -3.59
C ILE A 297 17.89 -9.38 -2.64
N MET A 298 17.14 -10.46 -2.88
CA MET A 298 16.15 -10.99 -1.95
C MET A 298 16.79 -12.02 -1.02
N GLN A 299 16.89 -11.71 0.25
CA GLN A 299 17.38 -12.63 1.28
C GLN A 299 16.19 -13.19 2.05
N ALA A 300 16.11 -14.51 2.19
CA ALA A 300 15.03 -15.14 2.94
C ALA A 300 15.54 -16.20 3.93
N ILE A 301 14.86 -16.35 5.06
CA ILE A 301 15.13 -17.39 6.07
C ILE A 301 13.83 -17.67 6.84
N SER A 302 13.67 -18.89 7.34
CA SER A 302 12.52 -19.32 8.14
C SER A 302 12.96 -20.20 9.31
N SER A 303 12.08 -20.42 10.29
CA SER A 303 12.22 -21.53 11.23
C SER A 303 12.03 -22.90 10.57
N VAL A 304 11.42 -22.96 9.38
CA VAL A 304 11.18 -24.20 8.63
C VAL A 304 12.44 -24.59 7.85
N GLU A 305 13.06 -25.72 8.21
CA GLU A 305 14.33 -26.15 7.59
C GLU A 305 14.16 -26.52 6.12
N ASP A 306 13.02 -27.08 5.72
CA ASP A 306 12.73 -27.40 4.31
C ASP A 306 12.71 -26.14 3.43
N PHE A 307 12.19 -25.02 3.96
CA PHE A 307 12.22 -23.72 3.27
C PHE A 307 13.65 -23.23 3.08
N ASN A 308 14.48 -23.31 4.14
CA ASN A 308 15.88 -22.92 4.09
C ASN A 308 16.69 -23.82 3.13
N THR A 309 16.43 -25.12 3.17
CA THR A 309 17.07 -26.13 2.31
C THR A 309 16.72 -25.91 0.86
N ALA A 310 15.45 -25.64 0.53
CA ALA A 310 15.04 -25.30 -0.83
C ALA A 310 15.83 -24.13 -1.41
N ILE A 311 16.10 -23.09 -0.61
CA ILE A 311 16.94 -21.96 -1.02
C ILE A 311 18.39 -22.41 -1.23
N LYS A 312 18.97 -23.15 -0.27
CA LYS A 312 20.36 -23.63 -0.30
C LYS A 312 20.65 -24.57 -1.48
N GLU A 313 19.69 -25.39 -1.87
CA GLU A 313 19.84 -26.40 -2.93
C GLU A 313 19.48 -25.88 -4.33
N THR A 314 18.69 -24.81 -4.42
CA THR A 314 18.39 -24.20 -5.72
C THR A 314 19.69 -23.73 -6.39
N LYS A 315 19.95 -24.17 -7.63
CA LYS A 315 21.18 -23.82 -8.36
C LYS A 315 21.31 -22.31 -8.61
N SER A 316 22.54 -21.81 -8.65
CA SER A 316 22.84 -20.37 -8.78
C SER A 316 22.20 -19.68 -9.99
N ASP A 317 22.07 -20.38 -11.12
CA ASP A 317 21.40 -19.88 -12.32
C ASP A 317 19.88 -19.73 -12.12
N LYS A 318 19.27 -20.64 -11.36
CA LYS A 318 17.84 -20.62 -11.02
C LYS A 318 17.49 -19.62 -9.92
N ARG A 319 18.48 -19.16 -9.15
CA ARG A 319 18.31 -18.08 -8.17
C ARG A 319 18.24 -16.68 -8.79
N LYS A 320 18.58 -16.55 -10.07
CA LYS A 320 18.67 -15.27 -10.78
C LYS A 320 17.47 -15.07 -11.70
N LEU A 321 16.89 -13.86 -11.66
CA LEU A 321 15.90 -13.45 -12.64
C LEU A 321 16.61 -12.92 -13.89
N LYS A 322 16.18 -13.38 -15.07
CA LYS A 322 16.64 -12.80 -16.33
C LYS A 322 15.97 -11.44 -16.51
N VAL A 323 16.76 -10.37 -16.51
CA VAL A 323 16.28 -9.00 -16.70
C VAL A 323 16.86 -8.40 -17.99
N PRO A 324 16.12 -7.51 -18.68
CA PRO A 324 16.64 -6.77 -19.82
C PRO A 324 17.89 -5.95 -19.47
N ARG A 325 18.74 -5.67 -20.47
CA ARG A 325 19.94 -4.85 -20.30
C ARG A 325 19.56 -3.47 -19.77
N GLY A 326 20.26 -3.01 -18.73
CA GLY A 326 20.05 -1.70 -18.10
C GLY A 326 19.08 -1.72 -16.93
N GLN A 327 18.38 -2.83 -16.66
CA GLN A 327 17.57 -2.98 -15.45
C GLN A 327 18.37 -3.57 -14.29
N THR A 328 17.95 -3.27 -13.07
CA THR A 328 18.53 -3.82 -11.83
C THR A 328 18.50 -5.35 -11.86
N PRO A 329 19.65 -6.04 -11.78
CA PRO A 329 19.70 -7.49 -11.67
C PRO A 329 18.94 -7.96 -10.44
N TYR A 330 18.41 -9.18 -10.48
CA TYR A 330 17.75 -9.77 -9.32
C TYR A 330 18.25 -11.18 -9.04
N GLN A 331 18.51 -11.46 -7.77
CA GLN A 331 18.74 -12.81 -7.27
C GLN A 331 18.15 -12.99 -5.88
N PHE A 332 17.81 -14.22 -5.52
CA PHE A 332 17.50 -14.57 -4.14
C PHE A 332 18.59 -15.44 -3.49
N MET A 333 18.71 -15.37 -2.17
CA MET A 333 19.66 -16.16 -1.39
C MET A 333 19.18 -16.38 0.04
N LEU A 334 19.84 -17.30 0.76
CA LEU A 334 19.56 -17.52 2.17
C LEU A 334 20.02 -16.31 3.01
N SER A 335 19.19 -15.89 3.95
CA SER A 335 19.48 -14.84 4.93
C SER A 335 20.15 -15.44 6.18
N THR A 336 20.27 -14.64 7.24
CA THR A 336 20.76 -15.08 8.55
C THR A 336 19.73 -14.76 9.63
N SER A 337 19.64 -15.61 10.66
CA SER A 337 18.75 -15.37 11.80
C SER A 337 19.11 -14.08 12.54
N ARG A 338 20.40 -13.67 12.52
CA ARG A 338 20.85 -12.39 13.07
C ARG A 338 20.14 -11.21 12.40
N LYS A 339 20.02 -11.23 11.07
CA LYS A 339 19.38 -10.15 10.32
C LYS A 339 17.88 -10.03 10.65
N MET A 340 17.19 -11.16 10.74
CA MET A 340 15.80 -11.21 11.21
C MET A 340 15.67 -10.65 12.64
N LYS A 341 16.50 -11.11 13.59
CA LYS A 341 16.44 -10.65 14.98
C LYS A 341 16.72 -9.15 15.13
N THR A 342 17.66 -8.61 14.35
CA THR A 342 17.92 -7.16 14.31
C THR A 342 16.71 -6.39 13.79
N PHE A 343 16.02 -6.91 12.78
CA PHE A 343 14.79 -6.31 12.26
C PHE A 343 13.69 -6.29 13.34
N LEU A 344 13.41 -7.42 13.99
CA LEU A 344 12.37 -7.49 15.03
C LEU A 344 12.67 -6.58 16.23
N ARG A 345 13.91 -6.58 16.73
CA ARG A 345 14.33 -5.70 17.83
C ARG A 345 14.08 -4.23 17.51
N SER A 346 14.24 -3.84 16.25
CA SER A 346 14.00 -2.45 15.85
C SER A 346 12.53 -2.02 15.93
N PHE A 347 11.59 -2.96 16.12
CA PHE A 347 10.18 -2.68 16.40
C PHE A 347 9.86 -2.66 17.89
N GLU A 348 10.64 -3.33 18.73
CA GLU A 348 10.50 -3.24 20.21
C GLU A 348 10.77 -1.80 20.68
N ASP A 349 11.65 -1.07 19.99
CA ASP A 349 11.93 0.35 20.26
C ASP A 349 10.79 1.31 19.84
N LEU A 350 9.70 0.80 19.23
CA LEU A 350 8.54 1.58 18.78
C LEU A 350 7.36 1.55 19.74
N GLU A 351 7.31 0.56 20.62
CA GLU A 351 6.29 0.38 21.67
C GLU A 351 6.75 1.06 22.97
#